data_AF-A0A350YBU3-F1
#
_entry.id   AF-A0A350YBU3-F1
#
_cell.length_a   1.000
_cell.length_b   1.000
_cell.length_c   1.000
_cell.angle_alpha   90.00
_cell.angle_beta   90.00
_cell.angle_gamma   90.00
#
_symmetry.space_group_name_H-M   'P 1'
#
loop_
_entity.id
_entity.type
_entity.pdbx_description
1 polymer ?
#
loop_
_entity_poly.entity_id
_entity_poly.type
_entity_poly.pdbx_seq_one_letter_code
_entity_poly.pdbx_strand_id
1 'polypeptide(L)'
;MSAQNSGSRWHDPAVSRILDANLDRAREGLRIIEDWCRFGINNVQMAGECKQMRQELANWHTQEIRTARDTPGDLGTELTHPQEEHRSSIHQVLQANLCRVEEALRVLEEYGKLHHSDMGTAFKQMRYRVYTLETNLLAFRRHRLLNQSHLYLVTSTSEELFFNVEAALQGGLTLVQYREKNADDLAKLSHAQKLRQMCYHYGALFIMNDRVDLALAVDADGVHLGQQDLPIALARQLLGPHRLIGRSTTNPDEMQRAIAEGADYIGVGPVYETPTKVGKAAAGLEYVQYAAKNASIPWFAIGGIDPNNINEVLGAGAQRVAIVRAIMEAEQPTLVTQYFLSQLTREQTRRRIEARLPQSYV
;
A
#
# COMPACT_ATOMS: atom_id res chain seq x y z
N MET A 1 25.05 62.74 -14.32
CA MET A 1 23.64 63.02 -14.66
C MET A 1 23.33 62.17 -15.87
N SER A 2 22.67 61.03 -15.77
CA SER A 2 21.30 60.83 -15.29
C SER A 2 21.16 59.66 -14.31
N ALA A 3 20.41 59.93 -13.25
CA ALA A 3 20.06 59.03 -12.17
C ALA A 3 18.89 58.11 -12.54
N GLN A 4 18.89 56.93 -11.91
CA GLN A 4 17.73 56.25 -11.30
C GLN A 4 16.46 56.04 -12.14
N ASN A 5 16.19 54.79 -12.48
CA ASN A 5 14.91 54.17 -12.11
C ASN A 5 15.02 52.63 -12.04
N SER A 6 15.83 52.11 -11.11
CA SER A 6 15.64 50.74 -10.63
C SER A 6 14.47 50.79 -9.66
N GLY A 7 13.24 50.67 -10.20
CA GLY A 7 12.02 50.71 -9.43
C GLY A 7 12.10 49.71 -8.27
N SER A 8 12.14 50.23 -7.05
CA SER A 8 11.85 49.49 -5.83
C SER A 8 10.49 48.83 -6.03
N ARG A 9 10.46 47.52 -6.32
CA ARG A 9 9.22 46.75 -6.22
C ARG A 9 8.81 46.84 -4.75
N TRP A 10 7.82 47.69 -4.45
CA TRP A 10 7.13 47.67 -3.18
C TRP A 10 6.60 46.26 -3.00
N HIS A 11 7.29 45.47 -2.17
CA HIS A 11 6.81 44.16 -1.78
C HIS A 11 5.65 44.42 -0.84
N ASP A 12 4.45 44.05 -1.28
CA ASP A 12 3.26 44.09 -0.43
C ASP A 12 3.57 43.28 0.85
N PRO A 13 3.54 43.90 2.05
CA PRO A 13 3.85 43.22 3.31
C PRO A 13 3.01 41.95 3.53
N ALA A 14 1.79 41.92 2.98
CA ALA A 14 0.94 40.74 3.03
C ALA A 14 1.55 39.57 2.24
N VAL A 15 2.21 39.82 1.10
CA VAL A 15 2.88 38.79 0.30
C VAL A 15 4.02 38.16 1.10
N SER A 16 4.84 38.96 1.77
CA SER A 16 5.94 38.42 2.60
C SER A 16 5.40 37.59 3.79
N ARG A 17 4.30 37.99 4.41
CA ARG A 17 3.60 37.18 5.44
C ARG A 17 3.08 35.85 4.89
N ILE A 18 2.48 35.87 3.70
CA ILE A 18 1.98 34.67 3.03
C ILE A 18 3.15 33.71 2.73
N LEU A 19 4.28 34.23 2.25
CA LEU A 19 5.47 33.42 1.96
C LEU A 19 6.07 32.83 3.25
N ASP A 20 6.20 33.62 4.33
CA ASP A 20 6.70 33.14 5.63
C ASP A 20 5.87 31.96 6.16
N ALA A 21 4.55 32.13 6.23
CA ALA A 21 3.65 31.11 6.77
C ALA A 21 3.69 29.81 5.95
N ASN A 22 3.73 29.90 4.62
CA ASN A 22 3.70 28.70 3.78
C ASN A 22 5.07 28.01 3.66
N LEU A 23 6.19 28.74 3.78
CA LEU A 23 7.51 28.14 3.90
C LEU A 23 7.63 27.30 5.19
N ASP A 24 7.12 27.81 6.31
CA ASP A 24 7.11 27.05 7.57
C ASP A 24 6.14 25.86 7.50
N ARG A 25 4.89 26.05 7.05
CA ARG A 25 3.91 24.94 6.90
C ARG A 25 4.44 23.80 6.03
N ALA A 26 5.05 24.11 4.89
CA ALA A 26 5.63 23.09 4.02
C ALA A 26 6.77 22.34 4.71
N ARG A 27 7.64 23.03 5.44
CA ARG A 27 8.77 22.41 6.17
C ARG A 27 8.29 21.54 7.34
N GLU A 28 7.27 21.98 8.07
CA GLU A 28 6.67 21.24 9.18
C GLU A 28 5.95 19.97 8.71
N GLY A 29 5.13 20.08 7.66
CA GLY A 29 4.45 18.91 7.08
C GLY A 29 5.45 17.88 6.54
N LEU A 30 6.50 18.32 5.84
CA LEU A 30 7.59 17.44 5.41
C LEU A 30 8.36 16.82 6.58
N ARG A 31 8.46 17.51 7.72
CA ARG A 31 9.15 16.98 8.91
C ARG A 31 8.38 15.79 9.49
N ILE A 32 7.06 15.89 9.54
CA ILE A 32 6.19 14.80 10.00
C ILE A 32 6.36 13.57 9.08
N ILE A 33 6.37 13.78 7.77
CA ILE A 33 6.55 12.71 6.79
C ILE A 33 7.95 12.10 6.89
N GLU A 34 8.99 12.92 7.05
CA GLU A 34 10.38 12.47 7.26
C GLU A 34 10.50 11.56 8.49
N ASP A 35 9.94 11.97 9.62
CA ASP A 35 10.04 11.21 10.86
C ASP A 35 9.29 9.88 10.77
N TRP A 36 8.15 9.81 10.05
CA TRP A 36 7.54 8.52 9.72
C TRP A 36 8.41 7.65 8.81
N CYS A 37 9.04 8.24 7.79
CA CYS A 37 9.97 7.54 6.91
C CYS A 37 11.14 6.93 7.72
N ARG A 38 11.68 7.68 8.68
CA ARG A 38 12.79 7.25 9.53
C ARG A 38 12.38 6.20 10.55
N PHE A 39 11.33 6.46 11.32
CA PHE A 39 11.02 5.67 12.51
C PHE A 39 9.90 4.66 12.29
N GLY A 40 8.93 4.96 11.43
CA GLY A 40 7.79 4.08 11.15
C GLY A 40 8.10 3.00 10.10
N ILE A 41 8.81 3.39 9.05
CA ILE A 41 9.10 2.48 7.92
C ILE A 41 10.58 2.21 7.66
N ASN A 42 11.50 2.88 8.36
CA ASN A 42 12.95 2.73 8.20
C ASN A 42 13.43 2.87 6.74
N ASN A 43 12.81 3.76 5.96
CA ASN A 43 13.14 4.01 4.56
C ASN A 43 14.08 5.22 4.45
N VAL A 44 15.38 4.94 4.28
CA VAL A 44 16.44 5.94 4.21
C VAL A 44 16.29 6.86 3.00
N GLN A 45 15.89 6.31 1.85
CA GLN A 45 15.74 7.07 0.61
C GLN A 45 14.64 8.13 0.76
N MET A 46 13.43 7.73 1.15
CA MET A 46 12.30 8.66 1.31
C MET A 46 12.56 9.68 2.42
N ALA A 47 13.20 9.26 3.52
CA ALA A 47 13.62 10.19 4.57
C ALA A 47 14.63 11.23 4.04
N GLY A 48 15.57 10.79 3.21
CA GLY A 48 16.54 11.66 2.52
C GLY A 48 15.87 12.67 1.61
N GLU A 49 14.89 12.23 0.82
CA GLU A 49 14.09 13.10 -0.07
C GLU A 49 13.34 14.19 0.71
N CYS A 50 12.65 13.83 1.80
CA CYS A 50 12.00 14.80 2.67
C CYS A 50 13.01 15.80 3.25
N LYS A 51 14.13 15.30 3.80
CA LYS A 51 15.18 16.14 4.38
C LYS A 51 15.74 17.13 3.35
N GLN A 52 15.97 16.67 2.12
CA GLN A 52 16.48 17.51 1.04
C GLN A 52 15.47 18.63 0.70
N MET A 53 14.19 18.29 0.49
CA MET A 53 13.16 19.30 0.23
C MET A 53 13.04 20.33 1.36
N ARG A 54 13.14 19.90 2.63
CA ARG A 54 13.15 20.83 3.77
C ARG A 54 14.33 21.79 3.78
N GLN A 55 15.51 21.34 3.34
CA GLN A 55 16.69 22.21 3.21
C GLN A 55 16.54 23.19 2.04
N GLU A 56 16.01 22.72 0.90
CA GLU A 56 15.70 23.60 -0.24
C GLU A 56 14.69 24.68 0.15
N LEU A 57 13.62 24.34 0.88
CA LEU A 57 12.67 25.32 1.43
C LEU A 57 13.34 26.31 2.38
N ALA A 58 14.25 25.85 3.24
CA ALA A 58 14.95 26.72 4.18
C ALA A 58 15.79 27.80 3.47
N ASN A 59 16.37 27.48 2.31
CA ASN A 59 17.16 28.43 1.52
C ASN A 59 16.30 29.57 0.93
N TRP A 60 15.03 29.32 0.66
CA TRP A 60 14.09 30.35 0.20
C TRP A 60 13.55 31.22 1.34
N HIS A 61 13.74 30.81 2.60
CA HIS A 61 13.19 31.49 3.76
C HIS A 61 14.17 32.51 4.33
N THR A 62 14.36 33.57 3.54
CA THR A 62 15.29 34.67 3.81
C THR A 62 14.94 35.45 5.08
N GLN A 63 15.89 36.22 5.60
CA GLN A 63 15.66 37.07 6.76
C GLN A 63 14.55 38.11 6.49
N GLU A 64 14.49 38.66 5.27
CA GLU A 64 13.43 39.59 4.84
C GLU A 64 12.03 38.99 5.00
N ILE A 65 11.82 37.78 4.48
CA ILE A 65 10.54 37.08 4.61
C ILE A 65 10.23 36.79 6.08
N ARG A 66 11.22 36.34 6.86
CA ARG A 66 11.04 36.06 8.31
C ARG A 66 10.65 37.30 9.11
N THR A 67 11.19 38.46 8.76
CA THR A 67 10.88 39.71 9.47
C THR A 67 9.46 40.21 9.23
N ALA A 68 8.77 39.71 8.19
CA ALA A 68 7.37 40.04 7.93
C ALA A 68 6.40 39.32 8.88
N ARG A 69 6.87 38.35 9.67
CA ARG A 69 6.05 37.55 10.58
C ARG A 69 5.33 38.43 11.60
N ASP A 70 4.01 38.27 11.64
CA ASP A 70 3.12 38.92 12.59
C ASP A 70 2.08 37.91 13.06
N THR A 71 2.47 37.08 14.02
CA THR A 71 1.59 36.08 14.63
C THR A 71 0.47 36.72 15.47
N PRO A 72 0.71 37.76 16.30
CA PRO A 72 -0.37 38.39 17.06
C PRO A 72 -1.45 39.04 16.18
N GLY A 73 -1.08 39.54 15.00
CA GLY A 73 -2.02 40.10 14.02
C GLY A 73 -2.46 39.11 12.93
N ASP A 74 -2.22 37.81 13.06
CA ASP A 74 -2.70 36.79 12.12
C ASP A 74 -4.12 36.35 12.47
N LEU A 75 -5.09 36.77 11.66
CA LEU A 75 -6.51 36.42 11.82
C LEU A 75 -6.75 34.90 11.74
N GLY A 76 -5.83 34.14 11.17
CA GLY A 76 -5.93 32.69 11.01
C GLY A 76 -5.65 31.89 12.28
N THR A 77 -5.07 32.47 13.33
CA THR A 77 -4.67 31.70 14.52
C THR A 77 -5.85 31.20 15.36
N GLU A 78 -7.01 31.84 15.23
CA GLU A 78 -8.25 31.45 15.92
C GLU A 78 -9.16 30.58 15.05
N LEU A 79 -8.84 30.42 13.76
CA LEU A 79 -9.61 29.57 12.85
C LEU A 79 -9.21 28.11 13.07
N THR A 80 -10.16 27.30 13.53
CA THR A 80 -9.99 25.86 13.68
C THR A 80 -11.13 25.13 12.97
N HIS A 81 -10.85 23.91 12.51
CA HIS A 81 -11.90 23.03 12.01
C HIS A 81 -12.07 21.83 12.95
N PRO A 82 -13.30 21.42 13.33
CA PRO A 82 -13.51 20.32 14.28
C PRO A 82 -12.84 18.99 13.89
N GLN A 83 -12.62 18.76 12.59
CA GLN A 83 -11.91 17.57 12.09
C GLN A 83 -10.38 17.63 12.27
N GLU A 84 -9.81 18.74 12.75
CA GLU A 84 -8.38 18.85 13.04
C GLU A 84 -7.98 18.19 14.36
N GLU A 85 -8.92 18.06 15.30
CA GLU A 85 -8.65 17.57 16.66
C GLU A 85 -8.44 16.05 16.72
N HIS A 86 -9.02 15.29 15.77
CA HIS A 86 -9.03 13.83 15.83
C HIS A 86 -8.43 13.20 14.57
N ARG A 87 -7.40 12.37 14.78
CA ARG A 87 -6.82 11.49 13.76
C ARG A 87 -6.83 10.06 14.29
N SER A 88 -7.46 9.14 13.58
CA SER A 88 -7.64 7.76 14.03
C SER A 88 -6.58 6.79 13.51
N SER A 89 -5.71 7.22 12.59
CA SER A 89 -4.67 6.37 12.02
C SER A 89 -3.47 7.16 11.49
N ILE A 90 -2.32 6.47 11.41
CA ILE A 90 -1.12 7.03 10.78
C ILE A 90 -1.36 7.42 9.32
N HIS A 91 -2.20 6.68 8.60
CA HIS A 91 -2.55 6.98 7.21
C HIS A 91 -3.19 8.36 7.10
N GLN A 92 -4.16 8.67 7.97
CA GLN A 92 -4.80 9.98 7.99
C GLN A 92 -3.84 11.11 8.37
N VAL A 93 -2.87 10.84 9.27
CA VAL A 93 -1.84 11.83 9.63
C VAL A 93 -0.95 12.13 8.43
N LEU A 94 -0.47 11.11 7.73
CA LEU A 94 0.40 11.29 6.55
C LEU A 94 -0.34 11.98 5.41
N GLN A 95 -1.55 11.52 5.08
CA GLN A 95 -2.35 12.08 3.99
C GLN A 95 -2.60 13.58 4.21
N ALA A 96 -3.03 13.99 5.40
CA ALA A 96 -3.26 15.42 5.63
C ALA A 96 -2.00 16.27 5.61
N ASN A 97 -0.86 15.73 6.08
CA ASN A 97 0.39 16.47 6.01
C ASN A 97 0.93 16.56 4.58
N LEU A 98 0.73 15.53 3.75
CA LEU A 98 1.02 15.61 2.31
C LEU A 98 0.16 16.68 1.64
N CYS A 99 -1.17 16.67 1.85
CA CYS A 99 -2.06 17.69 1.31
C CYS A 99 -1.66 19.10 1.77
N ARG A 100 -1.37 19.31 3.06
CA ARG A 100 -0.94 20.61 3.59
C ARG A 100 0.37 21.09 2.98
N VAL A 101 1.33 20.18 2.74
CA VAL A 101 2.57 20.52 2.04
C VAL A 101 2.28 20.93 0.61
N GLU A 102 1.42 20.20 -0.09
CA GLU A 102 1.04 20.51 -1.48
C GLU A 102 0.30 21.84 -1.61
N GLU A 103 -0.63 22.13 -0.70
CA GLU A 103 -1.33 23.40 -0.59
C GLU A 103 -0.35 24.55 -0.33
N ALA A 104 0.54 24.40 0.65
CA ALA A 104 1.55 25.40 0.98
C ALA A 104 2.48 25.66 -0.21
N LEU A 105 2.97 24.60 -0.87
CA LEU A 105 3.79 24.74 -2.07
C LEU A 105 3.03 25.37 -3.24
N ARG A 106 1.72 25.16 -3.36
CA ARG A 106 0.88 25.83 -4.37
C ARG A 106 0.80 27.34 -4.11
N VAL A 107 0.64 27.73 -2.86
CA VAL A 107 0.64 29.15 -2.47
C VAL A 107 2.01 29.76 -2.75
N LEU A 108 3.10 29.08 -2.38
CA LEU A 108 4.47 29.52 -2.64
C LEU A 108 4.79 29.64 -4.14
N GLU A 109 4.27 28.72 -4.96
CA GLU A 109 4.42 28.79 -6.42
C GLU A 109 3.79 30.06 -6.99
N GLU A 110 2.57 30.41 -6.56
CA GLU A 110 1.84 31.54 -7.14
C GLU A 110 2.32 32.88 -6.58
N TYR A 111 2.36 33.05 -5.25
CA TYR A 111 2.82 34.29 -4.63
C TYR A 111 4.33 34.51 -4.78
N GLY A 112 5.12 33.42 -4.87
CA GLY A 112 6.57 33.51 -5.06
C GLY A 112 6.95 34.24 -6.34
N LYS A 113 6.11 34.19 -7.40
CA LYS A 113 6.34 34.91 -8.66
C LYS A 113 6.37 36.44 -8.49
N LEU A 114 5.69 36.96 -7.46
CA LEU A 114 5.68 38.39 -7.15
C LEU A 114 6.99 38.81 -6.44
N HIS A 115 7.61 37.88 -5.72
CA HIS A 115 8.82 38.10 -4.91
C HIS A 115 10.12 37.83 -5.69
N HIS A 116 10.25 36.64 -6.31
CA HIS A 116 11.44 36.25 -7.06
C HIS A 116 11.06 35.39 -8.28
N SER A 117 11.64 35.66 -9.45
CA SER A 117 11.29 34.99 -10.72
C SER A 117 11.40 33.47 -10.65
N ASP A 118 12.39 32.98 -9.89
CA ASP A 118 12.72 31.55 -9.86
C ASP A 118 11.92 30.77 -8.80
N MET A 119 11.30 31.44 -7.84
CA MET A 119 10.53 30.78 -6.77
C MET A 119 9.36 29.98 -7.34
N GLY A 120 8.63 30.56 -8.31
CA GLY A 120 7.51 29.87 -8.94
C GLY A 120 7.93 28.55 -9.58
N THR A 121 9.03 28.56 -10.34
CA THR A 121 9.57 27.35 -10.98
C THR A 121 10.05 26.33 -9.94
N ALA A 122 10.76 26.79 -8.90
CA ALA A 122 11.28 25.91 -7.85
C ALA A 122 10.16 25.18 -7.10
N PHE A 123 9.11 25.90 -6.66
CA PHE A 123 8.02 25.28 -5.91
C PHE A 123 7.11 24.42 -6.78
N LYS A 124 6.96 24.74 -8.07
CA LYS A 124 6.32 23.83 -9.03
C LYS A 124 7.03 22.47 -9.09
N GLN A 125 8.36 22.47 -9.20
CA GLN A 125 9.14 21.23 -9.22
C GLN A 125 9.06 20.48 -7.89
N MET A 126 9.08 21.21 -6.77
CA MET A 126 8.95 20.60 -5.45
C MET A 126 7.58 19.93 -5.25
N ARG A 127 6.48 20.52 -5.76
CA ARG A 127 5.16 19.88 -5.75
C ARG A 127 5.16 18.53 -6.45
N TYR A 128 5.78 18.44 -7.63
CA TYR A 128 5.87 17.16 -8.36
C TYR A 128 6.67 16.10 -7.61
N ARG A 129 7.70 16.52 -6.86
CA ARG A 129 8.44 15.61 -5.97
C ARG A 129 7.57 15.13 -4.81
N VAL A 130 6.73 15.99 -4.23
CA VAL A 130 5.79 15.59 -3.17
C VAL A 130 4.74 14.61 -3.69
N TYR A 131 4.17 14.81 -4.89
CA TYR A 131 3.25 13.85 -5.51
C TYR A 131 3.90 12.47 -5.72
N THR A 132 5.17 12.48 -6.15
CA THR A 132 5.94 11.26 -6.34
C THR A 132 6.18 10.56 -5.00
N LEU A 133 6.55 11.33 -3.96
CA LEU A 133 6.76 10.82 -2.60
C LEU A 133 5.49 10.20 -2.01
N GLU A 134 4.34 10.86 -2.12
CA GLU A 134 3.04 10.33 -1.68
C GLU A 134 2.76 8.98 -2.34
N THR A 135 2.89 8.94 -3.66
CA THR A 135 2.56 7.74 -4.42
C THR A 135 3.51 6.58 -4.07
N ASN A 136 4.80 6.88 -3.87
CA ASN A 136 5.79 5.91 -3.42
C ASN A 136 5.50 5.38 -2.00
N LEU A 137 5.04 6.24 -1.07
CA LEU A 137 4.66 5.83 0.28
C LEU A 137 3.47 4.86 0.27
N LEU A 138 2.46 5.14 -0.54
CA LEU A 138 1.28 4.27 -0.70
C LEU A 138 1.69 2.91 -1.28
N ALA A 139 2.51 2.90 -2.33
CA ALA A 139 3.02 1.68 -2.93
C ALA A 139 3.83 0.85 -1.92
N PHE A 140 4.75 1.49 -1.20
CA PHE A 140 5.58 0.85 -0.19
C PHE A 140 4.73 0.18 0.88
N ARG A 141 3.65 0.84 1.35
CA ARG A 141 2.72 0.25 2.33
C ARG A 141 2.10 -1.04 1.81
N ARG A 142 1.59 -1.06 0.57
CA ARG A 142 0.98 -2.25 -0.03
C ARG A 142 1.95 -3.41 -0.12
N HIS A 143 3.15 -3.17 -0.64
CA HIS A 143 4.17 -4.21 -0.73
C HIS A 143 4.65 -4.71 0.63
N ARG A 144 4.79 -3.81 1.62
CA ARG A 144 5.15 -4.20 2.98
C ARG A 144 4.10 -5.11 3.61
N LEU A 145 2.81 -4.76 3.49
CA LEU A 145 1.72 -5.60 3.96
C LEU A 145 1.71 -6.96 3.25
N LEU A 146 1.81 -6.98 1.91
CA LEU A 146 1.88 -8.23 1.13
C LEU A 146 3.02 -9.14 1.61
N ASN A 147 4.20 -8.58 1.86
CA ASN A 147 5.37 -9.33 2.33
C ASN A 147 5.16 -9.92 3.74
N GLN A 148 4.42 -9.20 4.60
CA GLN A 148 4.09 -9.59 5.97
C GLN A 148 2.86 -10.50 6.06
N SER A 149 2.01 -10.54 5.02
CA SER A 149 0.85 -11.44 4.96
C SER A 149 1.31 -12.88 4.73
N HIS A 150 0.95 -13.76 5.66
CA HIS A 150 1.22 -15.19 5.57
C HIS A 150 -0.03 -16.02 5.30
N LEU A 151 -1.20 -15.46 5.59
CA LEU A 151 -2.49 -16.05 5.31
C LEU A 151 -3.26 -15.14 4.36
N TYR A 152 -3.84 -15.75 3.33
CA TYR A 152 -4.61 -15.08 2.30
C TYR A 152 -5.99 -15.73 2.20
N LEU A 153 -7.06 -14.98 2.45
CA LEU A 153 -8.41 -15.46 2.20
C LEU A 153 -8.81 -15.16 0.75
N VAL A 154 -9.26 -16.19 0.04
CA VAL A 154 -9.96 -16.03 -1.24
C VAL A 154 -11.42 -16.37 -1.02
N THR A 155 -12.33 -15.43 -1.26
CA THR A 155 -13.75 -15.64 -0.99
C THR A 155 -14.37 -16.66 -1.94
N SER A 156 -15.44 -17.29 -1.48
CA SER A 156 -16.40 -18.04 -2.30
C SER A 156 -17.79 -17.44 -2.14
N THR A 157 -18.67 -17.70 -3.10
CA THR A 157 -20.09 -17.30 -3.02
C THR A 157 -20.70 -17.88 -1.74
N SER A 158 -21.27 -17.01 -0.89
CA SER A 158 -21.89 -17.35 0.38
C SER A 158 -22.87 -16.25 0.77
N GLU A 159 -24.00 -16.61 1.38
CA GLU A 159 -24.94 -15.64 1.96
C GLU A 159 -24.32 -14.90 3.16
N GLU A 160 -23.37 -15.53 3.83
CA GLU A 160 -22.66 -15.00 4.99
C GLU A 160 -21.31 -14.35 4.61
N LEU A 161 -21.14 -13.95 3.34
CA LEU A 161 -19.88 -13.39 2.81
C LEU A 161 -19.26 -12.32 3.72
N PHE A 162 -20.03 -11.32 4.12
CA PHE A 162 -19.52 -10.22 4.93
C PHE A 162 -19.15 -10.66 6.35
N PHE A 163 -19.99 -11.52 6.96
CA PHE A 163 -19.74 -12.08 8.29
C PHE A 163 -18.44 -12.89 8.29
N ASN A 164 -18.27 -13.80 7.33
CA ASN A 164 -17.10 -14.66 7.23
C ASN A 164 -15.80 -13.87 7.01
N VAL A 165 -15.85 -12.85 6.14
CA VAL A 165 -14.69 -11.98 5.92
C VAL A 165 -14.37 -11.14 7.15
N GLU A 166 -15.36 -10.54 7.81
CA GLU A 166 -15.14 -9.76 9.03
C GLU A 166 -14.59 -10.63 10.17
N ALA A 167 -15.15 -11.82 10.38
CA ALA A 167 -14.66 -12.77 11.37
C ALA A 167 -13.20 -13.19 11.10
N ALA A 168 -12.84 -13.40 9.83
CA ALA A 168 -11.45 -13.66 9.45
C ALA A 168 -10.53 -12.44 9.73
N LEU A 169 -10.98 -11.22 9.42
CA LEU A 169 -10.23 -9.99 9.73
C LEU A 169 -10.02 -9.82 11.25
N GLN A 170 -11.05 -10.06 12.06
CA GLN A 170 -10.96 -10.10 13.53
C GLN A 170 -9.97 -11.17 14.03
N GLY A 171 -9.86 -12.29 13.29
CA GLY A 171 -8.87 -13.33 13.54
C GLY A 171 -7.42 -12.92 13.25
N GLY A 172 -7.20 -11.74 12.66
CA GLY A 172 -5.87 -11.21 12.33
C GLY A 172 -5.46 -11.38 10.86
N LEU A 173 -6.40 -11.72 9.97
CA LEU A 173 -6.14 -11.79 8.54
C LEU A 173 -5.78 -10.41 7.97
N THR A 174 -4.78 -10.34 7.10
CA THR A 174 -4.29 -9.07 6.51
C THR A 174 -4.36 -9.00 4.98
N LEU A 175 -4.90 -10.02 4.32
CA LEU A 175 -5.03 -10.07 2.86
C LEU A 175 -6.28 -10.85 2.46
N VAL A 176 -7.19 -10.18 1.73
CA VAL A 176 -8.47 -10.71 1.26
C VAL A 176 -8.59 -10.53 -0.25
N GLN A 177 -9.05 -11.56 -0.95
CA GLN A 177 -9.43 -11.50 -2.36
C GLN A 177 -10.91 -11.73 -2.50
N TYR A 178 -11.61 -10.75 -3.08
CA TYR A 178 -12.98 -10.94 -3.51
C TYR A 178 -13.01 -11.68 -4.85
N ARG A 179 -13.58 -12.89 -4.82
CA ARG A 179 -13.81 -13.75 -5.98
C ARG A 179 -15.27 -14.13 -6.08
N GLU A 180 -15.93 -13.60 -7.10
CA GLU A 180 -17.31 -13.91 -7.46
C GLU A 180 -17.42 -14.05 -8.98
N LYS A 181 -17.89 -15.22 -9.45
CA LYS A 181 -17.95 -15.55 -10.88
C LYS A 181 -19.34 -15.43 -11.48
N ASN A 182 -20.38 -15.60 -10.67
CA ASN A 182 -21.74 -15.82 -11.14
C ASN A 182 -22.65 -14.59 -10.93
N ALA A 183 -22.30 -13.70 -10.01
CA ALA A 183 -23.09 -12.48 -9.78
C ALA A 183 -22.95 -11.48 -10.95
N ASP A 184 -23.94 -10.61 -11.14
CA ASP A 184 -23.83 -9.48 -12.06
C ASP A 184 -22.82 -8.42 -11.56
N ASP A 185 -22.49 -7.47 -12.42
CA ASP A 185 -21.46 -6.47 -12.12
C ASP A 185 -21.90 -5.44 -11.08
N LEU A 186 -23.20 -5.14 -10.95
CA LEU A 186 -23.72 -4.22 -9.93
C LEU A 186 -23.60 -4.84 -8.53
N ALA A 187 -23.97 -6.11 -8.40
CA ALA A 187 -23.80 -6.88 -7.18
C ALA A 187 -22.32 -7.01 -6.81
N LYS A 188 -21.45 -7.35 -7.77
CA LYS A 188 -20.00 -7.40 -7.55
C LYS A 188 -19.44 -6.07 -7.06
N LEU A 189 -19.84 -4.96 -7.69
CA LEU A 189 -19.39 -3.62 -7.31
C LEU A 189 -19.82 -3.28 -5.88
N SER A 190 -21.10 -3.49 -5.56
CA SER A 190 -21.65 -3.24 -4.22
C SER A 190 -20.95 -4.06 -3.12
N HIS A 191 -20.72 -5.35 -3.38
CA HIS A 191 -19.99 -6.21 -2.45
C HIS A 191 -18.54 -5.78 -2.29
N ALA A 192 -17.85 -5.50 -3.40
CA ALA A 192 -16.46 -5.09 -3.37
C ALA A 192 -16.24 -3.76 -2.62
N GLN A 193 -17.15 -2.79 -2.76
CA GLN A 193 -17.09 -1.53 -2.00
C GLN A 193 -17.16 -1.78 -0.49
N LYS A 194 -18.11 -2.61 -0.05
CA LYS A 194 -18.27 -2.98 1.37
C LYS A 194 -17.05 -3.73 1.90
N LEU A 195 -16.58 -4.74 1.17
CA LEU A 195 -15.40 -5.53 1.55
C LEU A 195 -14.13 -4.68 1.60
N ARG A 196 -13.95 -3.76 0.66
CA ARG A 196 -12.82 -2.80 0.65
C ARG A 196 -12.85 -1.91 1.89
N GLN A 197 -14.03 -1.39 2.25
CA GLN A 197 -14.17 -0.56 3.46
C GLN A 197 -13.86 -1.36 4.74
N MET A 198 -14.34 -2.60 4.84
CA MET A 198 -13.99 -3.50 5.94
C MET A 198 -12.48 -3.74 5.99
N CYS A 199 -11.84 -4.13 4.89
CA CYS A 199 -10.40 -4.36 4.86
C CYS A 199 -9.62 -3.11 5.28
N TYR A 200 -10.02 -1.93 4.82
CA TYR A 200 -9.42 -0.66 5.23
C TYR A 200 -9.50 -0.44 6.75
N HIS A 201 -10.66 -0.70 7.36
CA HIS A 201 -10.85 -0.56 8.81
C HIS A 201 -9.90 -1.46 9.62
N TYR A 202 -9.72 -2.70 9.19
CA TYR A 202 -8.83 -3.68 9.84
C TYR A 202 -7.37 -3.59 9.37
N GLY A 203 -7.03 -2.65 8.47
CA GLY A 203 -5.67 -2.49 7.94
C GLY A 203 -5.20 -3.62 7.02
N ALA A 204 -6.13 -4.39 6.44
CA ALA A 204 -5.88 -5.47 5.50
C ALA A 204 -5.86 -4.99 4.04
N LEU A 205 -5.17 -5.75 3.18
CA LEU A 205 -5.17 -5.56 1.74
C LEU A 205 -6.44 -6.17 1.11
N PHE A 206 -7.03 -5.43 0.17
CA PHE A 206 -8.16 -5.89 -0.61
C PHE A 206 -7.81 -6.07 -2.09
N ILE A 207 -7.96 -7.30 -2.58
CA ILE A 207 -7.64 -7.70 -3.96
C ILE A 207 -8.92 -8.07 -4.71
N MET A 208 -9.08 -7.56 -5.92
CA MET A 208 -10.15 -7.97 -6.83
C MET A 208 -9.69 -9.14 -7.71
N ASN A 209 -10.47 -10.21 -7.78
CA ASN A 209 -10.18 -11.31 -8.71
C ASN A 209 -10.60 -10.94 -10.15
N ASP A 210 -9.70 -11.15 -11.12
CA ASP A 210 -9.83 -11.03 -12.58
C ASP A 210 -10.19 -9.63 -13.13
N ARG A 211 -11.09 -8.90 -12.48
CA ARG A 211 -11.74 -7.67 -12.97
C ARG A 211 -10.96 -6.39 -12.63
N VAL A 212 -10.04 -6.02 -13.53
CA VAL A 212 -9.24 -4.78 -13.43
C VAL A 212 -10.09 -3.51 -13.37
N ASP A 213 -11.17 -3.47 -14.15
CA ASP A 213 -12.14 -2.37 -14.19
C ASP A 213 -12.84 -2.16 -12.83
N LEU A 214 -13.36 -3.25 -12.23
CA LEU A 214 -13.99 -3.18 -10.91
C LEU A 214 -12.97 -2.85 -9.81
N ALA A 215 -11.73 -3.32 -9.93
CA ALA A 215 -10.65 -2.99 -9.01
C ALA A 215 -10.38 -1.47 -8.97
N LEU A 216 -10.38 -0.82 -10.14
CA LEU A 216 -10.26 0.65 -10.25
C LEU A 216 -11.48 1.35 -9.66
N ALA A 217 -12.69 0.87 -9.97
CA ALA A 217 -13.94 1.49 -9.54
C ALA A 217 -14.12 1.53 -8.00
N VAL A 218 -13.56 0.55 -7.28
CA VAL A 218 -13.64 0.47 -5.81
C VAL A 218 -12.36 0.90 -5.09
N ASP A 219 -11.35 1.35 -5.83
CA ASP A 219 -10.00 1.63 -5.33
C ASP A 219 -9.43 0.44 -4.51
N ALA A 220 -9.43 -0.74 -5.12
CA ALA A 220 -8.78 -1.92 -4.57
C ALA A 220 -7.25 -1.75 -4.56
N ASP A 221 -6.59 -2.47 -3.64
CA ASP A 221 -5.12 -2.46 -3.54
C ASP A 221 -4.44 -3.18 -4.70
N GLY A 222 -5.19 -4.03 -5.41
CA GLY A 222 -4.67 -4.77 -6.54
C GLY A 222 -5.67 -5.74 -7.15
N VAL A 223 -5.17 -6.53 -8.09
CA VAL A 223 -5.88 -7.63 -8.73
C VAL A 223 -5.15 -8.96 -8.57
N HIS A 224 -5.88 -10.05 -8.73
CA HIS A 224 -5.31 -11.37 -8.96
C HIS A 224 -5.85 -11.92 -10.27
N LEU A 225 -4.96 -12.37 -11.15
CA LEU A 225 -5.30 -12.78 -12.51
C LEU A 225 -5.02 -14.28 -12.69
N GLY A 226 -5.93 -15.00 -13.33
CA GLY A 226 -5.73 -16.33 -13.86
C GLY A 226 -5.03 -16.34 -15.22
N GLN A 227 -4.74 -17.52 -15.74
CA GLN A 227 -3.98 -17.68 -16.99
C GLN A 227 -4.73 -17.17 -18.23
N GLN A 228 -6.06 -17.18 -18.19
CA GLN A 228 -6.95 -16.77 -19.27
C GLN A 228 -7.41 -15.30 -19.15
N ASP A 229 -7.04 -14.62 -18.07
CA ASP A 229 -7.42 -13.23 -17.84
C ASP A 229 -6.44 -12.26 -18.52
N LEU A 230 -6.65 -10.95 -18.33
CA LEU A 230 -5.79 -9.90 -18.89
C LEU A 230 -4.30 -10.20 -18.66
N PRO A 231 -3.43 -9.95 -19.66
CA PRO A 231 -1.98 -10.02 -19.47
C PRO A 231 -1.51 -9.02 -18.41
N ILE A 232 -0.47 -9.38 -17.65
CA ILE A 232 0.07 -8.54 -16.57
C ILE A 232 0.48 -7.16 -17.10
N ALA A 233 1.11 -7.10 -18.27
CA ALA A 233 1.52 -5.83 -18.88
C ALA A 233 0.35 -4.86 -19.10
N LEU A 234 -0.79 -5.37 -19.60
CA LEU A 234 -1.98 -4.56 -19.84
C LEU A 234 -2.68 -4.19 -18.53
N ALA A 235 -2.77 -5.12 -17.57
CA ALA A 235 -3.29 -4.83 -16.24
C ALA A 235 -2.45 -3.74 -15.54
N ARG A 236 -1.12 -3.80 -15.65
CA ARG A 236 -0.20 -2.78 -15.13
C ARG A 236 -0.40 -1.41 -15.77
N GLN A 237 -0.63 -1.37 -17.08
CA GLN A 237 -0.95 -0.13 -17.79
C GLN A 237 -2.24 0.52 -17.29
N LEU A 238 -3.28 -0.27 -16.98
CA LEU A 238 -4.56 0.23 -16.49
C LEU A 238 -4.53 0.61 -15.00
N LEU A 239 -3.90 -0.21 -14.16
CA LEU A 239 -3.88 -0.04 -12.71
C LEU A 239 -2.86 1.00 -12.23
N GLY A 240 -1.87 1.28 -13.07
CA GLY A 240 -0.71 2.08 -12.74
C GLY A 240 0.39 1.29 -12.00
N PRO A 241 1.52 1.94 -11.71
CA PRO A 241 2.72 1.26 -11.23
C PRO A 241 2.65 0.77 -9.77
N HIS A 242 1.61 1.12 -9.01
CA HIS A 242 1.62 1.01 -7.55
C HIS A 242 0.56 0.08 -6.93
N ARG A 243 -0.35 -0.47 -7.73
CA ARG A 243 -1.31 -1.49 -7.28
C ARG A 243 -0.72 -2.88 -7.44
N LEU A 244 -1.12 -3.81 -6.60
CA LEU A 244 -0.60 -5.17 -6.62
C LEU A 244 -1.22 -5.97 -7.78
N ILE A 245 -0.43 -6.81 -8.44
CA ILE A 245 -0.88 -7.75 -9.46
C ILE A 245 -0.39 -9.14 -9.08
N GLY A 246 -1.33 -9.99 -8.68
CA GLY A 246 -1.09 -11.41 -8.45
C GLY A 246 -1.34 -12.24 -9.70
N ARG A 247 -0.64 -13.37 -9.85
CA ARG A 247 -0.89 -14.34 -10.92
C ARG A 247 -1.08 -15.76 -10.37
N SER A 248 -2.13 -16.46 -10.80
CA SER A 248 -2.27 -17.90 -10.54
C SER A 248 -1.31 -18.69 -11.42
N THR A 249 -0.60 -19.65 -10.85
CA THR A 249 0.38 -20.50 -11.54
C THR A 249 0.16 -21.95 -11.15
N THR A 250 0.31 -22.86 -12.11
CA THR A 250 0.02 -24.29 -11.95
C THR A 250 1.23 -25.19 -12.21
N ASN A 251 2.35 -24.62 -12.70
CA ASN A 251 3.56 -25.34 -13.04
C ASN A 251 4.79 -24.39 -13.05
N PRO A 252 6.02 -24.94 -13.05
CA PRO A 252 7.27 -24.18 -13.11
C PRO A 252 7.35 -23.08 -14.18
N ASP A 253 6.90 -23.38 -15.40
CA ASP A 253 7.02 -22.45 -16.52
C ASP A 253 6.09 -21.25 -16.37
N GLU A 254 4.87 -21.47 -15.89
CA GLU A 254 3.92 -20.40 -15.56
C GLU A 254 4.45 -19.50 -14.44
N MET A 255 5.12 -20.07 -13.43
CA MET A 255 5.76 -19.28 -12.37
C MET A 255 6.87 -18.40 -12.92
N GLN A 256 7.81 -18.96 -13.67
CA GLN A 256 8.91 -18.20 -14.23
C GLN A 256 8.41 -17.08 -15.14
N ARG A 257 7.40 -17.37 -15.97
CA ARG A 257 6.74 -16.37 -16.82
C ARG A 257 6.10 -15.25 -16.00
N ALA A 258 5.32 -15.59 -14.97
CA ALA A 258 4.66 -14.59 -14.12
C ALA A 258 5.68 -13.66 -13.43
N ILE A 259 6.81 -14.21 -12.95
CA ILE A 259 7.90 -13.42 -12.37
C ILE A 259 8.52 -12.50 -13.43
N ALA A 260 8.84 -13.03 -14.61
CA ALA A 260 9.45 -12.25 -15.69
C ALA A 260 8.53 -11.13 -16.22
N GLU A 261 7.22 -11.36 -16.20
CA GLU A 261 6.19 -10.38 -16.59
C GLU A 261 5.94 -9.31 -15.51
N GLY A 262 6.55 -9.43 -14.33
CA GLY A 262 6.44 -8.44 -13.25
C GLY A 262 5.22 -8.61 -12.34
N ALA A 263 4.79 -9.85 -12.09
CA ALA A 263 3.84 -10.13 -11.01
C ALA A 263 4.43 -9.71 -9.65
N ASP A 264 3.60 -9.11 -8.80
CA ASP A 264 4.01 -8.72 -7.43
C ASP A 264 3.96 -9.91 -6.47
N TYR A 265 3.11 -10.91 -6.77
CA TYR A 265 3.06 -12.19 -6.07
C TYR A 265 2.38 -13.26 -6.94
N ILE A 266 2.48 -14.53 -6.52
CA ILE A 266 1.85 -15.64 -7.24
C ILE A 266 1.05 -16.57 -6.33
N GLY A 267 0.00 -17.17 -6.89
CA GLY A 267 -0.67 -18.33 -6.31
C GLY A 267 -0.07 -19.62 -6.88
N VAL A 268 0.38 -20.52 -6.03
CA VAL A 268 1.02 -21.80 -6.40
C VAL A 268 0.03 -22.92 -6.11
N GLY A 269 -0.63 -23.44 -7.16
CA GLY A 269 -1.60 -24.50 -7.00
C GLY A 269 -2.50 -24.72 -8.22
N PRO A 270 -3.53 -25.58 -8.12
CA PRO A 270 -4.03 -26.18 -6.88
C PRO A 270 -3.08 -27.24 -6.30
N VAL A 271 -2.83 -27.23 -4.98
CA VAL A 271 -1.99 -28.25 -4.30
C VAL A 271 -2.70 -29.59 -4.26
N TYR A 272 -3.98 -29.59 -3.88
CA TYR A 272 -4.86 -30.77 -3.88
C TYR A 272 -6.01 -30.56 -4.85
N GLU A 273 -6.69 -31.63 -5.26
CA GLU A 273 -7.90 -31.51 -6.09
C GLU A 273 -8.96 -30.68 -5.35
N THR A 274 -9.63 -29.79 -6.07
CA THR A 274 -10.66 -28.94 -5.47
C THR A 274 -11.91 -28.89 -6.34
N PRO A 275 -13.11 -28.92 -5.73
CA PRO A 275 -14.34 -28.66 -6.46
C PRO A 275 -14.46 -27.19 -6.93
N THR A 276 -13.68 -26.27 -6.36
CA THR A 276 -13.73 -24.82 -6.67
C THR A 276 -13.17 -24.46 -8.06
N LYS A 277 -12.41 -25.38 -8.69
CA LYS A 277 -11.95 -25.30 -10.09
C LYS A 277 -12.07 -26.69 -10.75
N VAL A 278 -13.28 -27.04 -11.17
CA VAL A 278 -13.59 -28.31 -11.85
C VAL A 278 -12.69 -28.51 -13.08
N GLY A 279 -12.00 -29.65 -13.17
CA GLY A 279 -11.25 -30.07 -14.37
C GLY A 279 -9.76 -29.73 -14.42
N LYS A 280 -9.16 -29.17 -13.36
CA LYS A 280 -7.69 -29.02 -13.26
C LYS A 280 -7.11 -30.07 -12.33
N ALA A 281 -6.20 -30.91 -12.85
CA ALA A 281 -5.41 -31.82 -12.04
C ALA A 281 -4.62 -31.04 -10.98
N ALA A 282 -4.46 -31.63 -9.79
CA ALA A 282 -3.63 -31.08 -8.74
C ALA A 282 -2.18 -30.97 -9.23
N ALA A 283 -1.55 -29.82 -9.01
CA ALA A 283 -0.12 -29.63 -9.25
C ALA A 283 0.75 -30.36 -8.21
N GLY A 284 0.15 -30.69 -7.05
CA GLY A 284 0.77 -31.49 -6.00
C GLY A 284 1.82 -30.73 -5.18
N LEU A 285 2.37 -31.42 -4.18
CA LEU A 285 3.41 -30.88 -3.30
C LEU A 285 4.74 -30.68 -4.01
N GLU A 286 5.01 -31.38 -5.11
CA GLU A 286 6.22 -31.22 -5.93
C GLU A 286 6.35 -29.79 -6.47
N TYR A 287 5.24 -29.21 -6.95
CA TYR A 287 5.25 -27.84 -7.43
C TYR A 287 5.47 -26.83 -6.29
N VAL A 288 4.93 -27.10 -5.09
CA VAL A 288 5.20 -26.29 -3.89
C VAL A 288 6.69 -26.33 -3.53
N GLN A 289 7.32 -27.50 -3.56
CA GLN A 289 8.76 -27.67 -3.32
C GLN A 289 9.60 -26.93 -4.37
N TYR A 290 9.17 -26.97 -5.63
CA TYR A 290 9.83 -26.21 -6.70
C TYR A 290 9.75 -24.69 -6.44
N ALA A 291 8.55 -24.18 -6.11
CA ALA A 291 8.35 -22.76 -5.80
C ALA A 291 9.18 -22.33 -4.58
N ALA A 292 9.26 -23.15 -3.54
CA ALA A 292 10.07 -22.86 -2.36
C ALA A 292 11.57 -22.68 -2.65
N LYS A 293 12.09 -23.34 -3.70
CA LYS A 293 13.49 -23.24 -4.12
C LYS A 293 13.75 -22.11 -5.14
N ASN A 294 12.75 -21.74 -5.94
CA ASN A 294 12.97 -20.94 -7.15
C ASN A 294 12.20 -19.62 -7.21
N ALA A 295 11.16 -19.42 -6.40
CA ALA A 295 10.39 -18.17 -6.43
C ALA A 295 11.16 -17.01 -5.78
N SER A 296 11.33 -15.91 -6.51
CA SER A 296 12.00 -14.68 -6.05
C SER A 296 11.05 -13.62 -5.49
N ILE A 297 9.74 -13.84 -5.63
CA ILE A 297 8.67 -12.94 -5.17
C ILE A 297 7.77 -13.67 -4.17
N PRO A 298 6.94 -12.94 -3.38
CA PRO A 298 5.97 -13.56 -2.50
C PRO A 298 5.06 -14.55 -3.24
N TRP A 299 4.78 -15.68 -2.61
CA TRP A 299 3.93 -16.70 -3.18
C TRP A 299 3.09 -17.38 -2.10
N PHE A 300 1.89 -17.83 -2.47
CA PHE A 300 0.93 -18.48 -1.59
C PHE A 300 0.56 -19.85 -2.15
N ALA A 301 0.81 -20.92 -1.38
CA ALA A 301 0.28 -22.23 -1.74
C ALA A 301 -1.25 -22.20 -1.63
N ILE A 302 -1.96 -22.70 -2.64
CA ILE A 302 -3.42 -22.64 -2.70
C ILE A 302 -4.00 -23.93 -3.25
N GLY A 303 -5.21 -24.28 -2.82
CA GLY A 303 -6.01 -25.35 -3.41
C GLY A 303 -6.15 -26.54 -2.49
N GLY A 304 -7.33 -26.65 -1.87
CA GLY A 304 -7.71 -27.79 -1.02
C GLY A 304 -7.01 -27.81 0.33
N ILE A 305 -6.37 -26.71 0.73
CA ILE A 305 -5.65 -26.62 2.01
C ILE A 305 -6.66 -26.42 3.15
N ASP A 306 -6.54 -27.25 4.18
CA ASP A 306 -7.37 -27.24 5.38
C ASP A 306 -6.53 -27.58 6.65
N PRO A 307 -7.12 -27.59 7.86
CA PRO A 307 -6.39 -27.94 9.09
C PRO A 307 -5.77 -29.33 9.12
N ASN A 308 -6.27 -30.29 8.33
CA ASN A 308 -5.79 -31.66 8.32
C ASN A 308 -4.53 -31.82 7.46
N ASN A 309 -4.38 -31.05 6.39
CA ASN A 309 -3.30 -31.22 5.42
C ASN A 309 -2.27 -30.07 5.38
N ILE A 310 -2.47 -28.99 6.13
CA ILE A 310 -1.55 -27.84 6.13
C ILE A 310 -0.10 -28.22 6.48
N ASN A 311 0.11 -29.17 7.41
CA ASN A 311 1.46 -29.56 7.82
C ASN A 311 2.28 -30.13 6.66
N GLU A 312 1.65 -30.84 5.72
CA GLU A 312 2.32 -31.36 4.52
C GLU A 312 2.74 -30.23 3.58
N VAL A 313 1.89 -29.21 3.43
CA VAL A 313 2.16 -28.02 2.60
C VAL A 313 3.30 -27.19 3.19
N LEU A 314 3.33 -27.03 4.52
CA LEU A 314 4.43 -26.39 5.24
C LEU A 314 5.72 -27.22 5.13
N GLY A 315 5.62 -28.55 5.26
CA GLY A 315 6.72 -29.49 5.05
C GLY A 315 7.33 -29.40 3.65
N ALA A 316 6.49 -29.18 2.63
CA ALA A 316 6.91 -28.94 1.25
C ALA A 316 7.61 -27.59 1.02
N GLY A 317 7.66 -26.71 2.03
CA GLY A 317 8.39 -25.43 1.95
C GLY A 317 7.53 -24.18 1.92
N ALA A 318 6.19 -24.32 1.97
CA ALA A 318 5.31 -23.16 2.02
C ALA A 318 5.49 -22.38 3.32
N GLN A 319 5.59 -21.06 3.19
CA GLN A 319 5.59 -20.12 4.32
C GLN A 319 4.35 -19.22 4.33
N ARG A 320 3.53 -19.33 3.28
CA ARG A 320 2.28 -18.60 3.11
C ARG A 320 1.27 -19.51 2.42
N VAL A 321 0.03 -19.43 2.85
CA VAL A 321 -1.07 -20.22 2.27
C VAL A 321 -2.26 -19.33 1.95
N ALA A 322 -2.97 -19.67 0.88
CA ALA A 322 -4.26 -19.11 0.57
C ALA A 322 -5.37 -20.13 0.82
N ILE A 323 -6.37 -19.71 1.57
CA ILE A 323 -7.48 -20.54 2.05
C ILE A 323 -8.79 -20.01 1.47
N VAL A 324 -9.68 -20.92 1.09
CA VAL A 324 -11.04 -20.62 0.60
C VAL A 324 -12.04 -21.21 1.59
N ARG A 325 -12.42 -22.48 1.36
CA ARG A 325 -13.52 -23.16 2.06
C ARG A 325 -13.28 -23.30 3.55
N ALA A 326 -12.08 -23.66 3.98
CA ALA A 326 -11.80 -23.89 5.40
C ALA A 326 -12.07 -22.65 6.27
N ILE A 327 -12.08 -21.43 5.72
CA ILE A 327 -12.51 -20.22 6.44
C ILE A 327 -13.94 -19.83 6.07
N MET A 328 -14.30 -19.84 4.77
CA MET A 328 -15.62 -19.40 4.30
C MET A 328 -16.79 -20.31 4.70
N GLU A 329 -16.52 -21.57 5.05
CA GLU A 329 -17.52 -22.58 5.44
C GLU A 329 -17.35 -23.00 6.92
N ALA A 330 -16.51 -22.29 7.68
CA ALA A 330 -16.31 -22.59 9.10
C ALA A 330 -17.44 -22.04 9.96
N GLU A 331 -17.88 -22.82 10.96
CA GLU A 331 -18.79 -22.33 12.00
C GLU A 331 -18.17 -21.19 12.83
N GLN A 332 -16.84 -21.20 12.98
CA GLN A 332 -16.09 -20.19 13.73
C GLN A 332 -14.89 -19.67 12.90
N PRO A 333 -15.11 -18.82 11.88
CA PRO A 333 -14.06 -18.36 10.95
C PRO A 333 -12.90 -17.64 11.67
N THR A 334 -13.19 -16.93 12.76
CA THR A 334 -12.18 -16.26 13.61
C THR A 334 -11.17 -17.27 14.16
N LEU A 335 -11.64 -18.37 14.77
CA LEU A 335 -10.78 -19.38 15.37
C LEU A 335 -9.99 -20.15 14.32
N VAL A 336 -10.61 -20.46 13.19
CA VAL A 336 -9.92 -21.15 12.09
C VAL A 336 -8.82 -20.26 11.50
N THR A 337 -9.08 -18.95 11.36
CA THR A 337 -8.07 -17.99 10.92
C THR A 337 -6.90 -17.92 11.89
N GLN A 338 -7.17 -17.82 13.20
CA GLN A 338 -6.13 -17.83 14.24
C GLN A 338 -5.33 -19.12 14.25
N TYR A 339 -5.98 -20.27 14.05
CA TYR A 339 -5.30 -21.56 13.90
C TYR A 339 -4.28 -21.51 12.76
N PHE A 340 -4.70 -21.11 11.55
CA PHE A 340 -3.80 -21.02 10.39
C PHE A 340 -2.62 -20.07 10.65
N LEU A 341 -2.88 -18.89 11.19
CA LEU A 341 -1.83 -17.93 11.56
C LEU A 341 -0.85 -18.52 12.60
N SER A 342 -1.34 -19.29 13.58
CA SER A 342 -0.49 -19.94 14.57
C SER A 342 0.44 -20.99 13.92
N GLN A 343 -0.06 -21.80 12.99
CA GLN A 343 0.72 -22.82 12.31
C GLN A 343 1.83 -22.18 11.45
N LEU A 344 1.48 -21.13 10.69
CA LEU A 344 2.42 -20.36 9.88
C LEU A 344 3.51 -19.69 10.73
N THR A 345 3.13 -19.05 11.85
CA THR A 345 4.07 -18.38 12.76
C THR A 345 5.01 -19.38 13.43
N ARG A 346 4.48 -20.53 13.86
CA ARG A 346 5.26 -21.62 14.45
C ARG A 346 6.31 -22.11 13.46
N GLU A 347 5.92 -22.37 12.21
CA GLU A 347 6.82 -22.87 11.18
C GLU A 347 7.92 -21.87 10.81
N GLN A 348 7.60 -20.58 10.72
CA GLN A 348 8.60 -19.55 10.50
C GLN A 348 9.59 -19.44 11.65
N THR A 349 9.12 -19.55 12.89
CA THR A 349 9.97 -19.54 14.08
C THR A 349 10.91 -20.73 14.06
N ARG A 350 10.40 -21.93 13.77
CA ARG A 350 11.20 -23.16 13.62
C ARG A 350 12.33 -22.96 12.59
N ARG A 351 11.99 -22.51 11.38
CA ARG A 351 12.98 -22.28 10.31
C ARG A 351 14.02 -21.21 10.66
N ARG A 352 13.63 -20.13 11.34
CA ARG A 352 14.57 -19.10 11.80
C ARG A 352 15.56 -19.63 12.84
N ILE A 353 15.12 -20.55 13.70
CA ILE A 353 15.99 -21.22 14.67
C ILE A 353 16.95 -22.16 13.93
N GLU A 354 16.44 -23.00 13.04
CA GLU A 354 17.24 -23.94 12.24
C GLU A 354 18.32 -23.24 11.41
N ALA A 355 17.98 -22.11 10.77
CA ALA A 355 18.94 -21.32 9.99
C ALA A 355 20.06 -20.68 10.82
N ARG A 356 19.89 -20.57 12.15
CA ARG A 356 20.89 -20.03 13.08
C ARG A 356 21.76 -21.10 13.74
N LEU A 357 21.38 -22.37 13.63
CA LEU A 357 22.17 -23.47 14.17
C LEU A 357 23.37 -23.75 13.24
N PRO A 358 24.60 -23.87 13.76
CA PRO A 358 25.76 -24.25 12.96
C PRO A 358 25.55 -25.63 12.33
N GLN A 359 25.93 -25.81 11.06
CA GLN A 359 25.84 -27.09 10.33
C GLN A 359 26.68 -28.25 10.93
N SER A 360 27.35 -28.05 12.06
CA SER A 360 28.25 -29.03 12.69
C SER A 360 27.57 -29.96 13.73
N TYR A 361 26.24 -30.05 13.75
CA TYR A 361 25.49 -30.91 14.70
C TYR A 361 24.34 -31.69 14.06
N VAL A 362 24.48 -32.10 12.79
CA VAL A 362 23.59 -33.09 12.14
C VAL A 362 24.40 -34.30 11.72
#